data_AF-A0A7W0QZ54-F1
#
_entry.id   AF-A0A7W0QZ54-F1
#
_cell.length_a   1.000
_cell.length_b   1.000
_cell.length_c   1.000
_cell.angle_alpha   90.00
_cell.angle_beta   90.00
_cell.angle_gamma   90.00
#
_symmetry.space_group_name_H-M   'P 1'
#
loop_
_entity.id
_entity.type
_entity.pdbx_description
1 polymer ?
#
loop_
_entity_poly.entity_id
_entity_poly.type
_entity_poly.pdbx_seq_one_letter_code
_entity_poly.pdbx_strand_id
1 'polypeptide(L)'
;MRPATDFRNVGAHWSPSGVTHGSHEGDLVPILVDAHGRGDARSTTRRFEPSELAGRAVILHVWPDNLANVRADMPPVHRRSPAPMPPRWRRATPAVDSPAG
;
A
#
# COMPACT_ATOMS: atom_id res chain seq x y z
N MET A 1 23.80 -7.91 4.71
CA MET A 1 22.71 -7.05 5.23
C MET A 1 21.42 -7.47 4.52
N ARG A 2 20.39 -7.95 5.22
CA ARG A 2 19.09 -8.21 4.57
C ARG A 2 18.47 -6.85 4.23
N PRO A 3 17.85 -6.66 3.04
CA PRO A 3 17.12 -5.43 2.75
C PRO A 3 16.09 -5.21 3.88
N ALA A 4 15.97 -3.99 4.39
CA ALA A 4 14.91 -3.67 5.35
C ALA A 4 13.56 -3.87 4.63
N THR A 5 12.90 -4.99 4.89
CA THR A 5 11.71 -5.41 4.14
C THR A 5 10.43 -4.66 4.54
N ASP A 6 10.51 -3.67 5.43
CA ASP A 6 9.33 -3.07 6.06
C ASP A 6 9.33 -1.54 6.15
N PHE A 7 10.36 -0.85 5.66
CA PHE A 7 10.48 0.62 5.66
C PHE A 7 10.16 1.31 6.99
N ARG A 8 10.29 0.64 8.14
CA ARG A 8 9.82 1.18 9.44
C ARG A 8 10.44 2.51 9.85
N ASN A 9 11.62 2.84 9.31
CA ASN A 9 12.34 4.08 9.59
C ASN A 9 11.77 5.31 8.87
N VAL A 10 10.83 5.18 7.93
CA VAL A 10 10.24 6.33 7.20
C VAL A 10 9.12 7.05 7.98
N GLY A 11 8.68 6.48 9.10
CA GLY A 11 7.64 7.08 9.96
C GLY A 11 6.21 6.83 9.47
N ALA A 12 5.28 7.67 9.95
CA ALA A 12 3.86 7.63 9.58
C ALA A 12 3.58 8.41 8.28
N HIS A 13 2.32 8.40 7.84
CA HIS A 13 1.87 9.23 6.71
C HIS A 13 2.16 10.71 6.99
N TRP A 14 2.53 11.44 5.95
CA TRP A 14 2.78 12.87 6.06
C TRP A 14 1.46 13.63 6.22
N SER A 15 1.26 14.21 7.40
CA SER A 15 0.06 14.96 7.80
C SER A 15 0.43 16.21 8.60
N PRO A 16 1.03 17.25 7.97
CA PRO A 16 1.41 18.48 8.67
C PRO A 16 0.20 19.20 9.28
N SER A 17 -1.00 19.06 8.71
CA SER A 17 -2.22 19.67 9.26
C SER A 17 -2.93 18.81 10.32
N GLY A 18 -2.42 17.61 10.62
CA GLY A 18 -2.99 16.73 11.66
C GLY A 18 -4.41 16.23 11.35
N VAL A 19 -4.77 16.13 10.07
CA VAL A 19 -6.06 15.61 9.60
C VAL A 19 -6.13 14.09 9.77
N THR A 20 -7.33 13.52 9.63
CA THR A 20 -7.54 12.07 9.73
C THR A 20 -7.12 11.33 8.46
N HIS A 21 -6.80 10.04 8.60
CA HIS A 21 -6.47 9.15 7.47
C HIS A 21 -7.55 9.15 6.39
N GLY A 22 -7.12 9.07 5.12
CA GLY A 22 -7.91 9.35 3.92
C GLY A 22 -7.84 10.82 3.49
N SER A 23 -7.46 11.72 4.40
CA SER A 23 -7.34 13.16 4.13
C SER A 23 -5.95 13.73 4.37
N HIS A 24 -4.96 12.93 4.81
CA HIS A 24 -3.60 13.44 4.97
C HIS A 24 -3.08 14.01 3.64
N GLU A 25 -2.19 14.98 3.73
CA GLU A 25 -1.53 15.57 2.57
C GLU A 25 -0.77 14.49 1.80
N GLY A 26 -0.11 13.55 2.50
CA GLY A 26 0.58 12.41 1.91
C GLY A 26 -0.29 11.22 1.49
N ASP A 27 -1.61 11.24 1.73
CA ASP A 27 -2.50 10.16 1.29
C ASP A 27 -2.71 10.26 -0.23
N LEU A 28 -2.34 9.21 -0.97
CA LEU A 28 -2.47 9.10 -2.42
C LEU A 28 -3.53 8.08 -2.82
N VAL A 29 -3.89 8.06 -4.10
CA VAL A 29 -4.87 7.10 -4.63
C VAL A 29 -4.34 5.66 -4.55
N PRO A 30 -5.20 4.67 -4.22
CA PRO A 30 -4.81 3.26 -4.27
C PRO A 30 -4.38 2.84 -5.68
N ILE A 31 -3.34 2.01 -5.77
CA ILE A 31 -2.89 1.43 -7.04
C ILE A 31 -3.55 0.06 -7.21
N LEU A 32 -4.30 -0.11 -8.30
CA LEU A 32 -4.82 -1.41 -8.69
C LEU A 32 -3.73 -2.17 -9.45
N VAL A 33 -3.40 -3.36 -8.96
CA VAL A 33 -2.39 -4.23 -9.55
C VAL A 33 -3.07 -5.39 -10.27
N ASP A 34 -2.72 -5.59 -11.53
CA ASP A 34 -3.25 -6.66 -12.37
C ASP A 34 -2.71 -8.05 -11.97
N ALA A 35 -3.25 -9.09 -12.62
CA ALA A 35 -2.83 -10.47 -12.38
C ALA A 35 -1.35 -10.75 -12.75
N HIS A 36 -0.71 -9.85 -13.50
CA HIS A 36 0.69 -9.94 -13.90
C HIS A 36 1.62 -9.12 -12.98
N GLY A 37 1.07 -8.43 -11.98
CA GLY A 37 1.82 -7.63 -11.03
C GLY A 37 2.12 -6.21 -11.50
N ARG A 38 1.42 -5.69 -12.52
CA ARG A 38 1.56 -4.32 -13.00
C ARG A 38 0.42 -3.46 -12.46
N GLY A 39 0.74 -2.27 -11.98
CA GLY A 39 -0.24 -1.25 -11.62
C GLY A 39 0.27 0.13 -11.96
N ASP A 40 -0.63 0.99 -12.40
CA ASP A 40 -0.37 2.40 -12.63
C ASP A 40 -1.48 3.25 -12.03
N ALA A 41 -1.11 4.46 -11.61
CA ALA A 41 -2.06 5.45 -11.12
C ALA A 41 -1.54 6.85 -11.41
N ARG A 42 -2.46 7.77 -11.71
CA ARG A 42 -2.17 9.19 -11.87
C ARG A 42 -3.23 10.01 -11.15
N SER A 43 -2.79 10.88 -10.26
CA SER A 43 -3.66 11.81 -9.54
C SER A 43 -3.08 13.23 -9.59
N THR A 44 -3.94 14.22 -9.41
CA THR A 44 -3.53 15.62 -9.20
C THR A 44 -4.02 16.05 -7.83
N THR A 45 -3.18 16.76 -7.08
CA THR A 45 -3.50 17.28 -5.75
C THR A 45 -2.96 18.69 -5.60
N ARG A 46 -3.59 19.47 -4.71
CA ARG A 46 -3.12 20.79 -4.27
C ARG A 46 -2.85 20.83 -2.76
N ARG A 47 -2.75 19.65 -2.14
CA ARG A 47 -2.53 19.52 -0.69
C ARG A 47 -1.09 19.84 -0.27
N PHE A 48 -0.18 19.89 -1.24
CA PHE A 48 1.22 20.15 -1.02
C PHE A 48 1.89 20.64 -2.30
N GLU A 49 3.02 21.32 -2.12
CA GLU A 49 3.93 21.74 -3.18
C GLU A 49 5.14 20.78 -3.27
N PRO A 50 5.76 20.62 -4.45
CA PRO A 50 6.91 19.72 -4.62
C PRO A 50 8.09 20.00 -3.67
N SER A 51 8.30 21.26 -3.27
CA SER A 51 9.35 21.66 -2.34
C SER A 51 9.19 21.06 -0.94
N GLU A 52 7.97 20.75 -0.52
CA GLU A 52 7.65 20.17 0.80
C GLU A 52 7.99 18.68 0.88
N LEU A 53 8.25 18.04 -0.27
CA LEU A 53 8.52 16.60 -0.38
C LEU A 53 10.01 16.26 -0.23
N ALA A 54 10.89 17.25 -0.11
CA ALA A 54 12.32 17.00 0.06
C ALA A 54 12.58 16.12 1.31
N GLY A 55 13.28 15.01 1.12
CA GLY A 55 13.58 14.05 2.19
C GLY A 55 12.40 13.14 2.58
N ARG A 56 11.30 13.15 1.84
CA ARG A 56 10.15 12.23 2.04
C ARG A 56 10.26 11.01 1.12
N ALA A 57 9.48 9.98 1.45
CA ALA A 57 9.41 8.74 0.69
C ALA A 57 7.98 8.46 0.22
N VAL A 58 7.84 7.85 -0.96
CA VAL A 58 6.58 7.25 -1.42
C VAL A 58 6.63 5.77 -1.11
N ILE A 59 5.59 5.26 -0.43
CA ILE A 59 5.50 3.86 -0.01
C ILE A 59 4.25 3.23 -0.62
N LEU A 60 4.44 2.08 -1.29
CA LEU A 60 3.34 1.24 -1.72
C LEU A 60 3.11 0.13 -0.68
N HIS A 61 1.93 0.12 -0.07
CA HIS A 61 1.56 -0.89 0.92
C HIS A 61 1.10 -2.20 0.29
N VAL A 62 1.29 -3.29 1.03
CA VAL A 62 0.91 -4.64 0.60
C VAL A 62 -0.61 -4.90 0.67
N TRP A 63 -1.34 -4.10 1.47
CA TRP A 63 -2.77 -4.22 1.66
C TRP A 63 -3.49 -2.99 1.09
N PRO A 64 -4.75 -3.14 0.61
CA PRO A 64 -5.55 -2.02 0.16
C PRO A 64 -5.74 -0.98 1.28
N ASP A 65 -5.67 0.29 0.90
CA ASP A 65 -6.07 1.39 1.78
C ASP A 65 -7.61 1.40 1.91
N ASN A 66 -8.11 1.44 3.15
CA ASN A 66 -9.54 1.54 3.41
C ASN A 66 -10.05 2.98 3.54
N LEU A 67 -9.17 3.98 3.40
CA LEU A 67 -9.45 5.42 3.45
C LEU A 67 -10.14 5.88 4.74
N ALA A 68 -9.91 5.16 5.84
CA ALA A 68 -10.66 5.30 7.09
C ALA A 68 -12.19 5.16 6.92
N ASN A 69 -12.65 4.54 5.84
CA ASN A 69 -14.06 4.24 5.59
C ASN A 69 -14.48 3.01 6.42
N VAL A 70 -14.61 3.23 7.72
CA VAL A 70 -15.09 2.26 8.69
C VAL A 70 -16.49 2.67 9.09
N ARG A 71 -17.43 1.73 9.06
CA ARG A 71 -18.80 2.00 9.51
C ARG A 71 -18.80 2.41 10.99
N ALA A 72 -19.62 3.40 11.33
CA ALA A 72 -19.71 3.92 12.69
C ALA A 72 -20.18 2.88 13.73
N ASP A 73 -20.89 1.83 13.29
CA ASP A 73 -21.37 0.74 14.14
C ASP A 73 -20.36 -0.40 14.30
N MET A 74 -19.22 -0.37 13.60
CA MET A 74 -18.18 -1.39 13.81
C MET A 74 -17.39 -1.11 15.09
N PRO A 75 -17.26 -2.12 15.99
CA PRO A 75 -16.40 -1.98 17.16
C PRO A 75 -14.94 -1.85 16.73
N PRO A 76 -14.08 -1.19 17.53
CA PRO A 76 -12.66 -1.12 17.25
C PRO A 76 -12.07 -2.54 17.22
N VAL A 77 -11.58 -2.96 16.06
CA VAL A 77 -10.81 -4.19 15.93
C VAL A 77 -9.42 -3.95 16.52
N HIS A 78 -9.11 -4.55 17.66
CA HIS A 78 -7.72 -4.69 18.10
C HIS A 78 -6.92 -5.35 16.97
N ARG A 79 -5.82 -4.72 16.53
CA ARG A 79 -4.90 -5.25 15.50
C ARG A 79 -4.54 -6.69 15.86
N ARG A 80 -5.20 -7.67 15.27
CA ARG A 80 -4.60 -9.00 15.09
C ARG A 80 -3.55 -8.82 14.00
N SER A 81 -2.36 -9.39 14.22
CA SER A 81 -1.29 -9.43 13.22
C SER A 81 -1.85 -9.77 11.84
N PRO A 82 -1.35 -9.17 10.74
CA PRO A 82 -1.88 -9.46 9.42
C PRO A 82 -1.81 -10.97 9.20
N ALA A 83 -2.96 -11.57 8.88
CA ALA A 83 -3.00 -12.97 8.49
C ALA A 83 -2.06 -13.19 7.29
N PRO A 84 -1.35 -14.32 7.21
CA PRO A 84 -0.54 -14.64 6.05
C PRO A 84 -1.41 -14.56 4.79
N MET A 85 -0.83 -14.02 3.71
CA MET A 85 -1.49 -13.89 2.41
C MET A 85 -2.20 -15.20 2.00
N PRO A 86 -3.47 -15.15 1.54
CA PRO A 86 -4.16 -16.34 1.09
C PRO A 86 -3.43 -16.95 -0.12
N PRO A 87 -3.43 -18.29 -0.25
CA PRO A 87 -2.58 -19.01 -1.21
C PRO A 87 -2.81 -18.63 -2.68
N ARG A 88 -3.98 -18.05 -3.01
CA ARG A 88 -4.36 -17.63 -4.37
C ARG A 88 -3.51 -16.50 -4.98
N TRP A 89 -2.66 -15.85 -4.18
CA TRP A 89 -1.73 -14.81 -4.67
C TRP A 89 -0.27 -15.29 -4.73
N ARG A 90 0.00 -16.58 -4.51
CA ARG A 90 1.28 -17.18 -4.90
C ARG A 90 1.24 -17.42 -6.40
N ARG A 91 2.14 -16.74 -7.12
CA ARG A 91 2.41 -16.89 -8.55
C ARG A 91 2.21 -18.36 -8.98
N ALA A 92 1.19 -18.64 -9.79
CA ALA A 92 1.15 -19.90 -10.53
C ALA A 92 2.30 -19.84 -11.54
N THR A 93 3.36 -20.62 -11.31
CA THR A 93 4.29 -20.94 -12.40
C THR A 93 3.51 -21.81 -13.39
N PRO A 94 3.41 -21.44 -14.68
CA PRO A 94 2.93 -22.38 -15.67
C PRO A 94 3.90 -23.56 -15.67
N ALA A 95 3.39 -24.78 -15.54
CA ALA A 95 4.20 -25.95 -15.82
C ALA A 95 4.60 -25.89 -17.30
N VAL A 96 5.90 -25.73 -17.57
CA VAL A 96 6.46 -26.07 -18.87
C VAL A 96 6.54 -27.60 -18.89
N ASP A 97 5.59 -28.23 -19.56
CA ASP A 97 5.74 -29.62 -19.98
C ASP A 97 6.76 -29.64 -21.12
N SER A 98 7.96 -30.15 -20.82
CA SER A 98 8.89 -30.56 -21.87
C SER A 98 8.42 -31.92 -22.40
N PRO A 99 8.19 -32.10 -23.71
CA PRO A 99 7.93 -33.45 -24.21
C PRO A 99 9.23 -34.25 -24.11
N ALA A 100 9.14 -35.40 -23.45
CA ALA A 100 10.10 -36.48 -23.61
C ALA A 100 9.77 -37.22 -24.90
N GLY A 101 10.75 -37.37 -25.79
CA GLY A 101 10.68 -38.22 -26.99
C GLY A 101 10.88 -37.46 -28.29
#